data_AF-A0A2I0IHS9-F1
#
_entry.id   AF-A0A2I0IHS9-F1
#
_cell.length_a   1.000
_cell.length_b   1.000
_cell.length_c   1.000
_cell.angle_alpha   90.00
_cell.angle_beta   90.00
_cell.angle_gamma   90.00
#
_symmetry.space_group_name_H-M   'P 1'
#
loop_
_entity.id
_entity.type
_entity.pdbx_description
1 polymer ?
#
loop_
_entity_poly.entity_id
_entity_poly.type
_entity_poly.pdbx_seq_one_letter_code
_entity_poly.pdbx_strand_id
1 'polypeptide(L)'
;MKVNREMIEKMHQEAEKVWRPELARLMKETSDPFINVIYDADPLEKIFWDNVVLVGDAAHPTTPHGLRSTNMSILDSAVLGICLRKWGSENLRSGIEEYQKVRIQATLKQVLHSRKLGRLKQGLPLDNGKNFDPRKSGPKEWEELKQKNMPFFNGVPLPDYSV
;
A
#
# COMPACT_ATOMS: atom_id res chain seq x y z
N MET A 1 12.15 16.23 6.79
CA MET A 1 13.49 16.21 7.44
C MET A 1 14.50 16.68 6.41
N LYS A 2 15.34 17.69 6.72
CA LYS A 2 16.35 18.15 5.77
C LYS A 2 17.54 17.19 5.82
N VAL A 3 17.84 16.53 4.70
CA VAL A 3 19.01 15.66 4.57
C VAL A 3 20.25 16.54 4.69
N ASN A 4 21.19 16.16 5.56
CA ASN A 4 22.46 16.87 5.70
C ASN A 4 23.61 16.03 5.14
N ARG A 5 24.76 16.68 4.91
CA ARG A 5 25.94 16.05 4.32
C ARG A 5 26.45 14.87 5.13
N GLU A 6 26.44 14.98 6.46
CA GLU A 6 26.88 13.92 7.37
C GLU A 6 26.01 12.65 7.22
N MET A 7 24.69 12.81 7.08
CA MET A 7 23.77 11.70 6.83
C MET A 7 24.07 10.99 5.50
N ILE A 8 24.37 11.75 4.45
CA ILE A 8 24.72 11.21 3.13
C ILE A 8 26.05 10.47 3.19
N GLU A 9 27.07 11.05 3.81
CA GLU A 9 28.37 10.42 3.98
C GLU A 9 28.27 9.12 4.77
N LYS A 10 27.50 9.11 5.86
CA LYS A 10 27.21 7.90 6.64
C LYS A 10 26.46 6.85 5.82
N MET A 11 25.46 7.26 5.04
CA MET A 11 24.74 6.35 4.14
C MET A 11 25.67 5.68 3.12
N HIS A 12 26.58 6.44 2.51
CA HIS A 12 27.57 5.90 1.57
C HIS A 12 28.55 4.93 2.25
N GLN A 13 29.07 5.28 3.42
CA GLN A 13 29.98 4.43 4.19
C GLN A 13 29.33 3.09 4.59
N GLU A 14 28.08 3.12 5.04
CA GLU A 14 27.34 1.89 5.36
C GLU A 14 27.04 1.07 4.12
N ALA A 15 26.74 1.71 2.99
CA ALA A 15 26.48 1.01 1.75
C ALA A 15 27.69 0.19 1.25
N GLU A 16 28.90 0.73 1.39
CA GLU A 16 30.15 0.02 1.04
C GLU A 16 30.41 -1.22 1.90
N LYS A 17 29.94 -1.24 3.14
CA LYS A 17 30.12 -2.37 4.07
C LYS A 17 29.11 -3.48 3.83
N VAL A 18 27.90 -3.13 3.44
CA VAL A 18 26.75 -4.05 3.38
C VAL A 18 26.47 -4.56 1.97
N TRP A 19 26.54 -3.68 0.97
CA TRP A 19 26.12 -3.99 -0.39
C TRP A 19 27.27 -4.46 -1.29
N ARG A 20 26.90 -5.09 -2.41
CA ARG A 20 27.83 -5.40 -3.49
C ARG A 20 28.43 -4.11 -4.07
N PRO A 21 29.68 -4.14 -4.58
CA PRO A 21 30.37 -2.94 -5.06
C PRO A 21 29.57 -2.12 -6.09
N GLU A 22 28.81 -2.79 -6.95
CA GLU A 22 28.02 -2.16 -8.01
C GLU A 22 26.88 -1.31 -7.43
N LEU A 23 26.21 -1.80 -6.39
CA LEU A 23 25.10 -1.08 -5.75
C LEU A 23 25.61 0.03 -4.82
N ALA A 24 26.72 -0.20 -4.11
CA ALA A 24 27.38 0.84 -3.34
C ALA A 24 27.85 2.00 -4.24
N ARG A 25 28.36 1.68 -5.44
CA ARG A 25 28.70 2.69 -6.45
C ARG A 25 27.46 3.46 -6.89
N LEU A 26 26.36 2.79 -7.24
CA LEU A 26 25.11 3.46 -7.64
C LEU A 26 24.63 4.46 -6.57
N MET A 27 24.70 4.08 -5.29
CA MET A 27 24.35 4.98 -4.20
C MET A 27 25.27 6.21 -4.18
N LYS A 28 26.58 6.05 -4.33
CA LYS A 28 27.55 7.16 -4.37
C LYS A 28 27.33 8.13 -5.53
N GLU A 29 26.90 7.64 -6.69
CA GLU A 29 26.59 8.48 -7.86
C GLU A 29 25.33 9.35 -7.62
N THR A 30 24.55 9.06 -6.57
CA THR A 30 23.39 9.87 -6.14
C THR A 30 23.83 10.93 -5.14
N SER A 31 24.41 12.02 -5.64
CA SER A 31 25.05 13.06 -4.79
C SER A 31 24.07 13.87 -3.92
N ASP A 32 22.80 13.99 -4.31
CA ASP A 32 21.74 14.68 -3.57
C ASP A 32 20.51 13.77 -3.40
N PRO A 33 20.55 12.78 -2.49
CA PRO A 33 19.47 11.82 -2.33
C PRO A 33 18.28 12.44 -1.59
N PHE A 34 17.08 12.16 -2.08
CA PHE A 34 15.84 12.47 -1.38
C PHE A 34 15.48 11.37 -0.39
N ILE A 35 15.56 11.64 0.91
CA ILE A 35 15.23 10.68 1.97
C ILE A 35 13.84 10.97 2.52
N ASN A 36 12.93 10.01 2.34
CA ASN A 36 11.56 10.08 2.84
C ASN A 36 11.30 9.09 3.97
N VAL A 37 10.43 9.49 4.88
CA VAL A 37 9.78 8.57 5.81
C VAL A 37 8.53 8.03 5.13
N ILE A 38 8.36 6.71 5.17
CA ILE A 38 7.18 6.04 4.64
C ILE A 38 6.15 5.94 5.77
N TYR A 39 4.96 6.49 5.53
CA TYR A 39 3.82 6.41 6.46
C TYR A 39 2.69 5.57 5.85
N ASP A 40 1.96 4.88 6.71
CA ASP A 40 0.63 4.35 6.45
C ASP A 40 -0.25 4.59 7.69
N ALA A 41 -1.52 4.18 7.64
CA ALA A 41 -2.41 4.23 8.79
C ALA A 41 -3.22 2.94 8.89
N ASP A 42 -3.74 2.64 10.09
CA ASP A 42 -4.63 1.51 10.24
C ASP A 42 -5.89 1.69 9.39
N PRO A 43 -6.39 0.62 8.74
CA PRO A 43 -7.55 0.70 7.85
C PRO A 43 -8.78 1.29 8.55
N LEU A 44 -9.47 2.20 7.87
CA LEU A 44 -10.72 2.79 8.35
C LEU A 44 -11.86 1.76 8.34
N GLU A 45 -12.71 1.78 9.36
CA GLU A 45 -13.96 1.00 9.43
C GLU A 45 -15.14 1.70 8.75
N LYS A 46 -15.00 3.00 8.45
CA LYS A 46 -15.98 3.81 7.75
C LYS A 46 -15.27 4.83 6.86
N ILE A 47 -15.75 5.00 5.62
CA ILE A 47 -15.17 5.90 4.60
C ILE A 47 -16.16 6.94 4.08
N PHE A 48 -17.32 7.09 4.72
CA PHE A 48 -18.27 8.15 4.37
C PHE A 48 -19.04 8.70 5.59
N TRP A 49 -19.47 9.94 5.47
CA TRP A 49 -20.34 10.64 6.44
C TRP A 49 -21.29 11.53 5.65
N ASP A 50 -22.59 11.31 5.84
CA ASP A 50 -23.64 11.95 5.04
C ASP A 50 -23.35 11.82 3.53
N ASN A 51 -23.11 12.94 2.86
CA ASN A 51 -22.81 12.99 1.42
C ASN A 51 -21.32 13.17 1.12
N VAL A 52 -20.44 13.00 2.11
CA VAL A 52 -18.99 13.11 1.97
C VAL A 52 -18.38 11.71 1.98
N VAL A 53 -17.59 11.39 0.95
CA VAL A 53 -16.95 10.10 0.75
C VAL A 53 -15.44 10.28 0.64
N LEU A 54 -14.68 9.45 1.36
CA LEU A 54 -13.23 9.34 1.20
C LEU A 54 -12.87 8.33 0.12
N VAL A 55 -11.88 8.68 -0.69
CA VAL A 55 -11.33 7.86 -1.77
C VAL A 55 -9.82 7.98 -1.78
N GLY A 56 -9.13 7.02 -2.40
CA GLY A 56 -7.67 7.06 -2.56
C GLY A 56 -6.93 7.09 -1.21
N ASP A 57 -5.77 7.74 -1.18
CA ASP A 57 -4.93 7.79 0.03
C ASP A 57 -5.62 8.47 1.24
N ALA A 58 -6.68 9.25 1.04
CA ALA A 58 -7.48 9.77 2.15
C ALA A 58 -8.31 8.68 2.85
N ALA A 59 -8.70 7.63 2.12
CA ALA A 59 -9.43 6.48 2.67
C ALA A 59 -8.49 5.33 3.10
N HIS A 60 -7.37 5.15 2.39
CA HIS A 60 -6.50 3.97 2.57
C HIS A 60 -5.01 4.30 2.35
N PRO A 61 -4.42 5.20 3.16
CA PRO A 61 -2.99 5.49 3.05
C PRO A 61 -2.18 4.21 3.24
N THR A 62 -1.25 3.94 2.33
CA THR A 62 -0.55 2.66 2.27
C THR A 62 0.93 2.82 1.96
N THR A 63 1.74 1.88 2.43
CA THR A 63 3.15 1.85 2.05
C THR A 63 3.30 1.48 0.56
N PRO A 64 4.35 1.93 -0.14
CA PRO A 64 4.50 1.70 -1.58
C PRO A 64 4.81 0.24 -1.94
N HIS A 65 5.07 -0.62 -0.95
CA HIS A 65 5.65 -1.95 -1.16
C HIS A 65 4.72 -2.95 -1.84
N GLY A 66 3.41 -2.69 -1.82
CA GLY A 66 2.40 -3.43 -2.55
C GLY A 66 2.08 -2.87 -3.94
N LEU A 67 2.70 -1.75 -4.36
CA LEU A 67 2.67 -1.22 -5.74
C LEU A 67 1.26 -1.01 -6.33
N ARG A 68 0.29 -0.58 -5.51
CA ARG A 68 -1.13 -0.54 -5.90
C ARG A 68 -1.92 0.69 -5.49
N SER A 69 -1.38 1.67 -4.75
CA SER A 69 -2.15 2.84 -4.26
C SER A 69 -2.91 3.56 -5.40
N THR A 70 -2.25 3.82 -6.53
CA THR A 70 -2.91 4.44 -7.69
C THR A 70 -4.02 3.56 -8.26
N ASN A 71 -3.80 2.25 -8.41
CA ASN A 71 -4.83 1.32 -8.86
C ASN A 71 -6.02 1.28 -7.88
N MET A 72 -5.77 1.33 -6.57
CA MET A 72 -6.81 1.36 -5.55
C MET A 72 -7.67 2.62 -5.67
N SER A 73 -7.04 3.78 -5.89
CA SER A 73 -7.72 5.07 -6.10
C SER A 73 -8.58 5.09 -7.37
N ILE A 74 -8.06 4.54 -8.47
CA ILE A 74 -8.82 4.40 -9.72
C ILE A 74 -10.03 3.48 -9.53
N LEU A 75 -9.84 2.38 -8.80
CA LEU A 75 -10.92 1.43 -8.50
C LEU A 75 -11.99 2.04 -7.60
N ASP A 76 -11.62 2.88 -6.65
CA ASP A 76 -12.60 3.61 -5.83
C ASP A 76 -13.49 4.49 -6.72
N SER A 77 -12.90 5.24 -7.64
CA SER A 77 -13.64 6.10 -8.57
C SER A 77 -14.59 5.30 -9.46
N ALA A 78 -14.11 4.17 -10.01
CA ALA A 78 -14.93 3.29 -10.84
C ALA A 78 -16.11 2.69 -10.07
N VAL A 79 -15.85 2.12 -8.88
CA VAL A 79 -16.90 1.50 -8.05
C VAL A 79 -17.89 2.53 -7.53
N LEU A 80 -17.42 3.70 -7.09
CA LEU A 80 -18.28 4.80 -6.66
C LEU A 80 -19.21 5.23 -7.81
N GLY A 81 -18.66 5.44 -9.01
CA GLY A 81 -19.45 5.79 -10.20
C GLY A 81 -20.50 4.73 -10.57
N ILE A 82 -20.16 3.44 -10.44
CA ILE A 82 -21.11 2.34 -10.66
C ILE A 82 -22.24 2.37 -9.62
N CYS A 83 -21.91 2.49 -8.33
CA CYS A 83 -22.92 2.56 -7.26
C CYS A 83 -23.85 3.77 -7.43
N LEU A 84 -23.29 4.96 -7.69
CA LEU A 84 -24.08 6.17 -7.86
C LEU A 84 -25.01 6.07 -9.09
N ARG A 85 -24.53 5.48 -10.19
CA ARG A 85 -25.36 5.22 -11.37
C ARG A 85 -26.49 4.24 -11.08
N LYS A 86 -26.19 3.15 -10.36
CA LYS A 86 -27.15 2.10 -10.01
C LYS A 86 -28.32 2.63 -9.19
N TRP A 87 -28.04 3.45 -8.17
CA TRP A 87 -29.05 3.93 -7.23
C TRP A 87 -29.73 5.24 -7.67
N GLY A 88 -29.06 6.03 -8.49
CA GLY A 88 -29.53 7.35 -8.92
C GLY A 88 -29.45 8.41 -7.81
N SER A 89 -29.76 9.67 -8.16
CA SER A 89 -29.67 10.81 -7.25
C SER A 89 -30.69 10.75 -6.10
N GLU A 90 -31.86 10.15 -6.34
CA GLU A 90 -32.93 9.97 -5.35
C GLU A 90 -32.51 9.05 -4.20
N ASN A 91 -31.63 8.07 -4.46
CA ASN A 91 -31.14 7.09 -3.48
C ASN A 91 -29.63 7.18 -3.26
N LEU A 92 -29.09 8.42 -3.25
CA LEU A 92 -27.66 8.70 -3.11
C LEU A 92 -27.02 7.94 -1.94
N ARG A 93 -27.69 7.93 -0.78
CA ARG A 93 -27.19 7.28 0.43
C ARG A 93 -26.98 5.78 0.23
N SER A 94 -27.90 5.10 -0.44
CA SER A 94 -27.79 3.65 -0.73
C SER A 94 -26.61 3.35 -1.66
N GLY A 95 -26.36 4.23 -2.63
CA GLY A 95 -25.16 4.14 -3.48
C GLY A 95 -23.85 4.29 -2.70
N ILE A 96 -23.78 5.24 -1.78
CA ILE A 96 -22.60 5.45 -0.93
C ILE A 96 -22.40 4.26 0.04
N GLU A 97 -23.48 3.73 0.62
CA GLU A 97 -23.44 2.55 1.50
C GLU A 97 -22.96 1.30 0.76
N GLU A 98 -23.42 1.09 -0.48
CA GLU A 98 -22.92 -0.02 -1.32
C GLU A 98 -21.45 0.17 -1.70
N TYR A 99 -21.04 1.40 -2.06
CA TYR A 99 -19.62 1.71 -2.32
C TYR A 99 -18.73 1.33 -1.13
N GLN A 100 -19.10 1.75 0.08
CA GLN A 100 -18.35 1.40 1.29
C GLN A 100 -18.29 -0.12 1.50
N LYS A 101 -19.44 -0.80 1.42
CA LYS A 101 -19.53 -2.25 1.60
C LYS A 101 -18.59 -3.00 0.65
N VAL A 102 -18.51 -2.56 -0.60
CA VAL A 102 -17.67 -3.17 -1.64
C VAL A 102 -16.18 -2.86 -1.42
N ARG A 103 -15.83 -1.61 -1.09
CA ARG A 103 -14.43 -1.16 -1.08
C ARG A 103 -13.68 -1.40 0.21
N ILE A 104 -14.34 -1.38 1.36
CA ILE A 104 -13.64 -1.37 2.66
C ILE A 104 -12.85 -2.68 2.90
N GLN A 105 -13.44 -3.82 2.56
CA GLN A 105 -12.79 -5.12 2.74
C GLN A 105 -11.61 -5.32 1.78
N ALA A 106 -11.69 -4.72 0.59
CA ALA A 106 -10.62 -4.79 -0.39
C ALA A 106 -9.41 -3.94 0.01
N THR A 107 -9.68 -2.68 0.36
CA THR A 107 -8.66 -1.70 0.72
C THR A 107 -7.98 -2.05 2.05
N LEU A 108 -8.72 -2.53 3.05
CA LEU A 108 -8.15 -3.01 4.32
C LEU A 108 -7.11 -4.12 4.09
N LYS A 109 -7.47 -5.16 3.32
CA LYS A 109 -6.54 -6.27 3.04
C LYS A 109 -5.33 -5.81 2.23
N GLN A 110 -5.52 -4.86 1.33
CA GLN A 110 -4.47 -4.23 0.53
C GLN A 110 -3.47 -3.43 1.37
N VAL A 111 -3.96 -2.59 2.28
CA VAL A 111 -3.15 -1.78 3.18
C VAL A 111 -2.31 -2.67 4.09
N LEU A 112 -2.94 -3.63 4.78
CA LEU A 112 -2.25 -4.52 5.70
C LEU A 112 -1.22 -5.41 4.98
N HIS A 113 -1.55 -5.91 3.79
CA HIS A 113 -0.60 -6.68 3.01
C HIS A 113 0.61 -5.83 2.57
N SER A 114 0.37 -4.61 2.10
CA SER A 114 1.44 -3.67 1.73
C SER A 114 2.32 -3.33 2.92
N ARG A 115 1.73 -3.10 4.10
CA ARG A 115 2.47 -2.90 5.37
C ARG A 115 3.36 -4.10 5.69
N LYS A 116 2.82 -5.32 5.63
CA LYS A 116 3.59 -6.57 5.86
C LYS A 116 4.78 -6.65 4.91
N LEU A 117 4.57 -6.41 3.61
CA LEU A 117 5.65 -6.39 2.62
C LEU A 117 6.69 -5.30 2.93
N GLY A 118 6.26 -4.13 3.38
CA GLY A 118 7.15 -3.05 3.77
C GLY A 118 8.03 -3.39 4.96
N ARG A 119 7.47 -4.03 5.99
CA ARG A 119 8.23 -4.51 7.15
C ARG A 119 9.24 -5.57 6.72
N LEU A 120 8.81 -6.54 5.90
CA LEU A 120 9.67 -7.60 5.39
C LEU A 120 10.84 -7.06 4.56
N LYS A 121 10.57 -6.21 3.56
CA LYS A 121 11.59 -5.66 2.65
C LYS A 121 12.60 -4.75 3.36
N GLN A 122 12.23 -4.16 4.49
CA GLN A 122 13.11 -3.31 5.30
C GLN A 122 13.76 -4.07 6.48
N GLY A 123 13.54 -5.38 6.60
CA GLY A 123 14.09 -6.17 7.71
C GLY A 123 13.52 -5.82 9.09
N LEU A 124 12.34 -5.21 9.13
CA LEU A 124 11.65 -4.86 10.37
C LEU A 124 10.89 -6.08 10.93
N PRO A 125 10.63 -6.14 12.26
CA PRO A 125 9.84 -7.21 12.86
C PRO A 125 8.46 -7.28 12.25
N LEU A 126 7.94 -8.47 11.95
CA LEU A 126 6.55 -8.68 11.52
C LEU A 126 5.60 -8.62 12.74
N ASP A 127 4.30 -8.74 12.50
CA ASP A 127 3.27 -8.64 13.56
C ASP A 127 3.42 -9.69 14.68
N ASN A 128 4.06 -10.82 14.38
CA ASN A 128 4.40 -11.87 15.35
C ASN A 128 5.70 -11.61 16.12
N GLY A 129 6.31 -10.42 15.98
CA GLY A 129 7.57 -10.02 16.60
C GLY A 129 8.83 -10.64 15.99
N LYS A 130 8.71 -11.45 14.93
CA LYS A 130 9.85 -12.10 14.27
C LYS A 130 10.28 -11.33 13.04
N ASN A 131 11.59 -11.27 12.78
CA ASN A 131 12.12 -10.78 11.52
C ASN A 131 12.05 -11.86 10.45
N PHE A 132 11.85 -11.46 9.20
CA PHE A 132 12.02 -12.34 8.06
C PHE A 132 13.51 -12.58 7.81
N ASP A 133 13.94 -13.84 7.77
CA ASP A 133 15.31 -14.23 7.43
C ASP A 133 15.32 -14.88 6.04
N PRO A 134 15.80 -14.19 4.99
CA PRO A 134 15.82 -14.74 3.64
C PRO A 134 16.67 -16.02 3.53
N ARG A 135 17.67 -16.21 4.42
CA ARG A 135 18.55 -17.40 4.41
C ARG A 135 17.89 -18.63 5.02
N LYS A 136 16.83 -18.46 5.82
CA LYS A 136 16.07 -19.54 6.47
C LYS A 136 14.65 -19.69 5.93
N SER A 137 14.20 -18.76 5.09
CA SER A 137 12.89 -18.78 4.44
C SER A 137 12.79 -19.92 3.41
N GLY A 138 11.57 -20.43 3.20
CA GLY A 138 11.30 -21.49 2.24
C GLY A 138 10.34 -21.06 1.12
N PRO A 139 9.97 -22.00 0.23
CA PRO A 139 9.10 -21.72 -0.92
C PRO A 139 7.77 -21.06 -0.55
N LYS A 140 7.21 -21.38 0.63
CA LYS A 140 5.95 -20.80 1.10
C LYS A 140 6.09 -19.31 1.36
N GLU A 141 7.10 -18.90 2.11
CA GLU A 141 7.35 -17.49 2.38
C GLU A 141 7.71 -16.73 1.10
N TRP A 142 8.45 -17.36 0.18
CA TRP A 142 8.78 -16.75 -1.11
C TRP A 142 7.54 -16.53 -1.98
N GLU A 143 6.56 -17.43 -1.90
CA GLU A 143 5.29 -17.25 -2.58
C GLU A 143 4.59 -15.99 -2.04
N GLU A 144 4.56 -15.78 -0.72
CA GLU A 144 3.96 -14.57 -0.11
C GLU A 144 4.59 -13.25 -0.59
N LEU A 145 5.85 -13.28 -1.06
CA LEU A 145 6.54 -12.10 -1.61
C LEU A 145 6.14 -11.75 -3.04
N LYS A 146 5.48 -12.67 -3.76
CA LYS A 146 5.14 -12.44 -5.16
C LYS A 146 4.02 -11.42 -5.27
N GLN A 147 4.22 -10.43 -6.12
CA GLN A 147 3.25 -9.36 -6.36
C GLN A 147 1.86 -9.86 -6.77
N LYS A 148 1.76 -11.01 -7.46
CA LYS A 148 0.47 -11.63 -7.82
C LYS A 148 -0.38 -12.04 -6.62
N ASN A 149 0.22 -12.19 -5.44
CA ASN A 149 -0.45 -12.59 -4.19
C ASN A 149 -0.97 -11.41 -3.37
N MET A 150 -0.84 -10.20 -3.92
CA MET A 150 -1.50 -9.01 -3.38
C MET A 150 -3.03 -9.25 -3.37
N PRO A 151 -3.76 -9.06 -2.25
CA PRO A 151 -5.21 -9.26 -2.21
C PRO A 151 -5.99 -8.55 -3.32
N PHE A 152 -6.83 -9.26 -4.07
CA PHE A 152 -7.58 -8.68 -5.20
C PHE A 152 -6.68 -8.19 -6.35
N PHE A 153 -5.54 -8.87 -6.59
CA PHE A 153 -4.63 -8.55 -7.70
C PHE A 153 -5.35 -8.55 -9.06
N ASN A 154 -6.10 -9.63 -9.35
CA ASN A 154 -6.80 -9.87 -10.62
C ASN A 154 -8.15 -9.13 -10.75
N GLY A 155 -8.60 -8.44 -9.70
CA GLY A 155 -9.90 -7.78 -9.70
C GLY A 155 -10.43 -7.59 -8.29
N VAL A 156 -11.15 -6.50 -8.08
CA VAL A 156 -11.85 -6.20 -6.82
C VAL A 156 -13.34 -6.55 -6.97
N PRO A 157 -14.05 -6.77 -5.86
CA PRO A 157 -15.49 -6.92 -5.90
C PRO A 157 -16.12 -5.69 -6.56
N LEU A 158 -17.11 -5.93 -7.40
CA LEU A 158 -17.94 -4.89 -8.01
C LEU A 158 -19.35 -4.94 -7.38
N PRO A 159 -20.09 -3.83 -7.40
CA PRO A 159 -21.50 -3.82 -7.04
C PRO A 159 -22.28 -4.83 -7.89
N ASP A 160 -23.28 -5.47 -7.29
CA ASP A 160 -24.15 -6.38 -8.04
C ASP A 160 -24.98 -5.57 -9.05
N TYR A 161 -25.08 -6.06 -10.29
CA TYR A 161 -25.87 -5.42 -11.33
C TYR A 161 -27.36 -5.82 -11.28
N SER A 162 -27.73 -6.75 -10.41
CA SER A 162 -29.15 -7.09 -10.19
C SER A 162 -29.84 -5.95 -9.44
N VAL A 163 -30.69 -5.22 -10.17
CA VAL A 163 -31.70 -4.29 -9.67
C VAL A 163 -33.02 -4.67 -10.31
#